data_AF-A0A9R1KA24-F1
#
_entry.id   AF-A0A9R1KA24-F1
#
_cell.length_a   1.000
_cell.length_b   1.000
_cell.length_c   1.000
_cell.angle_alpha   90.00
_cell.angle_beta   90.00
_cell.angle_gamma   90.00
#
_symmetry.space_group_name_H-M   'P 1'
#
loop_
_entity.id
_entity.type
_entity.pdbx_description
1 polymer ?
#
loop_
_entity_poly.entity_id
_entity_poly.type
_entity_poly.pdbx_seq_one_letter_code
_entity_poly.pdbx_strand_id
1 'polypeptide(L)'
;MKPFHLEFYDCVFSNESTEETSRQLLWVCCFSRDCWNNILPPKKLGSSILDDTLLAHQLLPSQMTMEIVIHGYIWFQRNGNVFRNEVPNVYCWKFKLKRDLKLLEHEIKAKT
;
A
#
# COMPACT_ATOMS: atom_id res chain seq x y z
N MET A 1 28.11 -10.14 16.44
CA MET A 1 26.74 -10.02 15.91
C MET A 1 26.84 -10.19 14.39
N LYS A 2 26.33 -11.29 13.83
CA LYS A 2 26.37 -11.50 12.37
C LYS A 2 25.43 -10.47 11.73
N PRO A 3 25.84 -9.76 10.67
CA PRO A 3 24.90 -8.95 9.92
C PRO A 3 23.79 -9.88 9.41
N PHE A 4 22.54 -9.52 9.66
CA PHE A 4 21.39 -10.16 9.01
C PHE A 4 21.49 -9.85 7.52
N HIS A 5 22.16 -10.73 6.78
CA HIS A 5 22.21 -10.67 5.33
C HIS A 5 20.96 -11.40 4.83
N LEU A 6 19.91 -10.65 4.49
CA LEU A 6 18.85 -11.19 3.64
C LEU A 6 19.49 -11.41 2.27
N GLU A 7 19.63 -12.67 1.84
CA GLU A 7 20.23 -13.02 0.55
C GLU A 7 19.41 -12.54 -0.65
N PHE A 8 18.15 -12.16 -0.42
CA PHE A 8 17.23 -11.69 -1.44
C PHE A 8 16.50 -10.45 -0.93
N TYR A 9 16.83 -9.30 -1.52
CA TYR A 9 16.11 -8.04 -1.32
C TYR A 9 15.02 -7.86 -2.37
N ASP A 10 14.65 -8.86 -3.16
CA ASP A 10 13.67 -8.68 -4.22
C ASP A 10 12.30 -8.29 -3.66
N CYS A 11 11.62 -7.36 -4.33
CA CYS A 11 10.28 -6.92 -3.98
C CYS A 11 9.34 -8.11 -3.96
N VAL A 12 8.74 -8.39 -2.81
CA VAL A 12 7.93 -9.61 -2.62
C VAL A 12 6.66 -9.64 -3.48
N PHE A 13 6.24 -8.48 -3.98
CA PHE A 13 5.10 -8.34 -4.88
C PHE A 13 5.49 -8.39 -6.36
N SER A 14 6.79 -8.38 -6.66
CA SER A 14 7.30 -8.40 -8.02
C SER A 14 7.89 -9.77 -8.34
N ASN A 15 7.68 -10.23 -9.57
CA ASN A 15 8.42 -11.37 -10.12
C ASN A 15 9.74 -10.93 -10.78
N GLU A 16 10.02 -9.64 -10.78
CA GLU A 16 11.28 -9.07 -11.26
C GLU A 16 12.25 -8.98 -10.08
N SER A 17 13.52 -9.35 -10.29
CA SER A 17 14.61 -9.21 -9.30
C SER A 17 14.98 -7.76 -9.04
N THR A 18 14.02 -7.01 -8.53
CA THR A 18 14.09 -5.59 -8.21
C THR A 18 14.13 -5.43 -6.70
N GLU A 19 15.12 -4.69 -6.21
CA GLU A 19 15.25 -4.40 -4.79
C GLU A 19 13.97 -3.80 -4.16
N GLU A 20 13.56 -4.36 -3.03
CA GLU A 20 12.45 -3.97 -2.19
C GLU A 20 12.86 -2.73 -1.39
N THR A 21 12.63 -1.57 -1.98
CA THR A 21 12.66 -0.29 -1.27
C THR A 21 11.24 0.10 -0.84
N SER A 22 11.08 0.98 0.15
CA SER A 22 9.74 1.53 0.48
C SER A 22 9.09 2.18 -0.72
N ARG A 23 9.90 2.80 -1.58
CA ARG A 23 9.49 3.33 -2.89
C ARG A 23 8.90 2.23 -3.78
N GLN A 24 9.65 1.13 -3.94
CA GLN A 24 9.23 0.01 -4.77
C GLN A 24 7.92 -0.59 -4.24
N LEU A 25 7.87 -0.85 -2.94
CA LEU A 25 6.77 -1.54 -2.28
C LEU A 25 5.48 -0.71 -2.24
N LEU A 26 5.57 0.59 -2.00
CA LEU A 26 4.39 1.43 -1.73
C LEU A 26 3.84 2.13 -2.97
N TRP A 27 4.65 2.31 -4.01
CA TRP A 27 4.29 3.14 -5.17
C TRP A 27 4.52 2.48 -6.53
N VAL A 28 5.61 1.73 -6.70
CA VAL A 28 6.09 1.34 -8.04
C VAL A 28 5.70 -0.08 -8.44
N CYS A 29 5.74 -1.06 -7.52
CA CYS A 29 5.46 -2.45 -7.87
C CYS A 29 4.05 -2.61 -8.46
N CYS A 30 3.83 -3.65 -9.27
CA CYS A 30 2.54 -3.91 -9.91
C CYS A 30 1.40 -3.95 -8.89
N PHE A 31 1.59 -4.67 -7.79
CA PHE A 31 0.60 -4.75 -6.71
C PHE A 31 0.22 -3.39 -6.13
N SER A 32 1.21 -2.55 -5.77
CA SER A 32 0.92 -1.22 -5.21
C SER A 32 0.24 -0.32 -6.22
N ARG A 33 0.65 -0.37 -7.49
CA ARG A 33 0.00 0.39 -8.57
C ARG A 33 -1.46 0.00 -8.72
N ASP A 34 -1.77 -1.29 -8.68
CA ASP A 34 -3.15 -1.78 -8.78
C ASP A 34 -3.98 -1.36 -7.56
N CYS A 35 -3.39 -1.35 -6.35
CA CYS A 35 -4.04 -0.81 -5.16
C CYS A 35 -4.37 0.68 -5.34
N TRP A 36 -3.40 1.50 -5.78
CA TRP A 36 -3.61 2.93 -6.01
C TRP A 36 -4.61 3.23 -7.12
N ASN A 37 -4.62 2.46 -8.21
CA ASN A 37 -5.58 2.59 -9.31
C ASN A 37 -7.03 2.30 -8.88
N ASN A 38 -7.23 1.63 -7.73
CA ASN A 38 -8.56 1.40 -7.16
C ASN A 38 -9.08 2.59 -6.33
N ILE A 39 -8.22 3.57 -6.02
CA ILE A 39 -8.51 4.71 -5.14
C ILE A 39 -8.41 6.02 -5.91
N LEU A 40 -7.34 6.19 -6.68
CA LEU A 40 -7.03 7.39 -7.44
C LEU A 40 -7.32 7.17 -8.93
N PRO A 41 -7.58 8.26 -9.68
CA PRO A 41 -7.60 8.20 -11.13
C PRO A 41 -6.31 7.61 -11.70
N PRO A 42 -6.36 7.01 -12.91
CA PRO A 42 -5.17 6.48 -13.56
C PRO A 42 -4.04 7.50 -13.61
N LYS A 43 -2.87 7.11 -13.11
CA LYS A 43 -1.66 7.93 -13.13
C LYS A 43 -1.20 8.15 -14.56
N LYS A 44 -0.60 9.32 -14.83
CA LYS A 44 0.05 9.58 -16.12
C LYS A 44 1.25 8.63 -16.26
N LEU A 45 1.45 8.08 -17.45
CA LEU A 45 2.66 7.30 -17.75
C LEU A 45 3.91 8.15 -17.46
N GLY A 46 4.84 7.60 -16.68
CA GLY A 46 6.07 8.29 -16.29
C GLY A 46 5.92 9.36 -15.21
N SER A 47 4.78 9.41 -14.48
CA SER A 47 4.64 10.32 -13.34
C SER A 47 5.71 10.05 -12.28
N SER A 48 6.22 11.12 -11.68
CA SER A 48 7.14 10.98 -10.56
C SER A 48 6.37 10.59 -9.30
N ILE A 49 7.05 10.00 -8.32
CA ILE A 49 6.43 9.69 -7.02
C ILE A 49 5.97 10.96 -6.31
N LEU A 50 6.67 12.07 -6.52
CA LEU A 50 6.24 13.35 -6.00
C LEU A 50 4.87 13.73 -6.59
N ASP A 51 4.71 13.63 -7.91
CA ASP A 51 3.43 13.94 -8.57
C ASP A 51 2.32 13.00 -8.10
N ASP A 52 2.63 11.71 -7.94
CA ASP A 52 1.68 10.71 -7.45
C ASP A 52 1.26 10.97 -6.00
N THR A 53 2.22 11.39 -5.16
CA THR A 53 1.97 11.72 -3.75
C THR A 53 1.15 13.00 -3.66
N LEU A 54 1.47 14.02 -4.46
CA LEU A 54 0.71 15.26 -4.53
C LEU A 54 -0.72 15.02 -5.03
N LEU A 55 -0.89 14.14 -6.03
CA LEU A 55 -2.21 13.74 -6.53
C LEU A 55 -3.02 13.03 -5.43
N ALA A 56 -2.40 12.09 -4.71
CA ALA A 56 -3.04 11.42 -3.57
C ALA A 56 -3.47 12.42 -2.51
N HIS A 57 -2.58 13.34 -2.15
CA HIS A 57 -2.81 14.38 -1.14
C HIS A 57 -3.94 15.34 -1.54
N GLN A 58 -4.07 15.67 -2.82
CA GLN A 58 -5.12 16.55 -3.33
C GLN A 58 -6.49 15.87 -3.37
N LEU A 59 -6.53 14.56 -3.68
CA LEU A 59 -7.78 13.86 -3.95
C LEU A 59 -8.33 13.11 -2.75
N LEU A 60 -7.49 12.76 -1.78
CA LEU A 60 -7.94 12.11 -0.55
C LEU A 60 -8.46 13.16 0.44
N PRO A 61 -9.56 12.87 1.16
CA PRO A 61 -10.07 13.76 2.20
C PRO A 61 -8.97 14.12 3.20
N SER A 62 -8.87 15.40 3.56
CA SER A 62 -7.71 16.01 4.21
C SER A 62 -7.29 15.32 5.51
N GLN A 63 -6.08 14.78 5.49
CA GLN A 63 -5.05 14.64 6.53
C GLN A 63 -4.28 13.37 6.18
N MET A 64 -2.96 13.46 6.13
CA MET A 64 -1.99 12.39 5.86
C MET A 64 -2.38 11.00 6.42
N THR A 65 -3.20 10.94 7.47
CA THR A 65 -4.00 9.79 7.92
C THR A 65 -4.49 8.85 6.82
N MET A 66 -5.19 9.33 5.78
CA MET A 66 -5.76 8.42 4.77
C MET A 66 -4.66 7.74 3.94
N GLU A 67 -3.60 8.48 3.60
CA GLU A 67 -2.41 7.95 2.92
C GLU A 67 -1.66 6.95 3.80
N ILE A 68 -1.47 7.28 5.09
CA ILE A 68 -0.84 6.39 6.07
C ILE A 68 -1.63 5.08 6.20
N VAL A 69 -2.95 5.16 6.25
CA VAL A 69 -3.82 3.98 6.31
C VAL A 69 -3.63 3.15 5.05
N ILE A 70 -3.74 3.74 3.85
CA ILE A 70 -3.59 3.01 2.57
C ILE A 70 -2.23 2.31 2.48
N HIS A 71 -1.15 3.03 2.77
CA HIS A 71 0.20 2.46 2.82
C HIS A 71 0.34 1.34 3.86
N GLY A 72 -0.28 1.52 5.04
CA GLY A 72 -0.33 0.50 6.09
C GLY A 72 -0.99 -0.80 5.62
N TYR A 73 -2.08 -0.72 4.85
CA TYR A 73 -2.72 -1.92 4.29
C TYR A 73 -1.89 -2.61 3.22
N ILE A 74 -1.12 -1.88 2.41
CA ILE A 74 -0.15 -2.48 1.48
C ILE A 74 0.93 -3.22 2.27
N TRP A 75 1.46 -2.59 3.32
CA TRP A 75 2.44 -3.21 4.23
C TRP A 75 1.90 -4.46 4.93
N PHE A 76 0.63 -4.46 5.34
CA PHE A 76 0.00 -5.64 5.94
C PHE A 76 -0.07 -6.83 4.97
N GLN A 77 -0.32 -6.59 3.68
CA GLN A 77 -0.29 -7.63 2.65
C GLN A 77 1.13 -8.19 2.47
N ARG A 78 2.15 -7.32 2.48
CA ARG A 78 3.57 -7.69 2.39
C ARG A 78 3.95 -8.61 3.53
N ASN A 79 3.58 -8.24 4.76
CA ASN A 79 3.86 -9.05 5.94
C ASN A 79 3.07 -10.36 5.97
N GLY A 80 1.85 -10.38 5.43
CA GLY A 80 1.09 -11.61 5.25
C GLY A 80 1.80 -12.59 4.33
N ASN A 81 2.34 -12.10 3.22
CA ASN A 81 3.12 -12.93 2.33
C ASN A 81 4.40 -13.46 3.00
N VAL A 82 5.22 -12.57 3.53
CA VAL A 82 6.54 -12.95 4.08
C VAL A 82 6.44 -13.83 5.31
N PHE A 83 5.50 -13.56 6.22
CA PHE A 83 5.46 -14.24 7.53
C PHE A 83 4.38 -15.31 7.64
N ARG A 84 3.38 -15.31 6.76
CA ARG A 84 2.22 -16.20 6.85
C ARG A 84 1.91 -16.96 5.55
N ASN A 85 2.75 -16.83 4.52
CA ASN A 85 2.51 -17.41 3.19
C ASN A 85 1.14 -17.02 2.60
N GLU A 86 0.63 -15.83 2.94
CA GLU A 86 -0.58 -15.30 2.33
C GLU A 86 -0.29 -14.80 0.91
N VAL A 87 -1.19 -15.08 -0.03
CA VAL A 87 -1.06 -14.54 -1.39
C VAL A 87 -1.54 -13.09 -1.39
N PRO A 88 -0.70 -12.10 -1.77
CA PRO A 88 -1.12 -10.72 -1.90
C PRO A 88 -2.25 -10.61 -2.92
N ASN A 89 -3.34 -9.96 -2.54
CA ASN A 89 -4.50 -9.85 -3.40
C ASN A 89 -5.17 -8.47 -3.27
N VAL A 90 -5.29 -7.76 -4.40
CA VAL A 90 -5.84 -6.39 -4.45
C VAL A 90 -7.30 -6.36 -4.00
N TYR A 91 -8.09 -7.38 -4.34
CA TYR A 91 -9.47 -7.49 -3.86
C TYR A 91 -9.51 -7.66 -2.34
N CYS A 92 -8.70 -8.57 -1.78
CA CYS A 92 -8.62 -8.77 -0.33
C CYS A 92 -8.14 -7.51 0.41
N TRP A 93 -7.13 -6.81 -0.14
CA TRP A 93 -6.66 -5.53 0.38
C TRP A 93 -7.78 -4.49 0.41
N LYS A 94 -8.49 -4.30 -0.72
CA LYS A 94 -9.59 -3.33 -0.85
C LYS A 94 -10.74 -3.65 0.10
N PHE A 95 -11.09 -4.93 0.21
CA PHE A 95 -12.15 -5.40 1.12
C PHE A 95 -11.81 -5.10 2.58
N LYS A 96 -10.60 -5.47 3.03
CA LYS A 96 -10.15 -5.23 4.41
C LYS A 96 -10.11 -3.73 4.73
N LEU A 97 -9.50 -2.93 3.84
CA LEU A 97 -9.45 -1.48 3.97
C LEU A 97 -10.85 -0.87 4.11
N LYS A 98 -11.78 -1.21 3.21
CA LYS A 98 -13.15 -0.68 3.23
C LYS A 98 -13.92 -1.10 4.48
N ARG A 99 -13.77 -2.36 4.91
CA ARG A 99 -14.41 -2.89 6.11
C ARG A 99 -13.95 -2.12 7.34
N ASP A 100 -12.64 -1.93 7.50
CA ASP A 100 -12.08 -1.34 8.70
C ASP A 100 -12.30 0.17 8.77
N LEU A 101 -12.30 0.86 7.61
CA LEU A 101 -12.73 2.26 7.54
C LEU A 101 -14.20 2.45 7.94
N LYS A 102 -15.10 1.54 7.54
CA LYS A 102 -16.52 1.59 7.94
C LYS A 102 -16.71 1.34 9.44
N LEU A 103 -15.94 0.42 10.00
CA LEU A 103 -15.96 0.17 11.44
C LEU A 103 -15.50 1.40 12.20
N LEU A 104 -14.40 2.02 11.76
CA LEU A 104 -13.90 3.27 12.35
C LEU A 104 -14.93 4.40 12.26
N GLU A 105 -15.60 4.54 11.11
CA GLU A 105 -16.69 5.53 10.94
C GLU A 105 -17.82 5.30 11.96
N HIS A 106 -18.22 4.04 12.19
CA HIS A 106 -19.23 3.71 13.18
C HIS A 106 -18.77 4.04 14.62
N GLU A 107 -17.52 3.73 14.96
CA GLU A 107 -16.94 4.05 16.27
C GLU A 107 -16.84 5.56 16.52
N ILE A 108 -16.48 6.34 15.51
CA ILE A 108 -16.42 7.81 15.60
C ILE A 108 -17.82 8.37 15.84
N LYS A 109 -18.83 7.89 15.12
CA LYS A 109 -20.23 8.31 15.29
C LYS A 109 -20.81 7.93 16.65
N ALA A 110 -20.36 6.83 17.25
CA ALA A 110 -20.78 6.43 18.59
C ALA A 110 -20.17 7.29 19.71
N LYS A 111 -19.08 8.03 19.41
CA LYS A 111 -18.35 8.86 20.38
C LYS A 111 -18.58 10.37 20.20
N THR A 112 -19.22 10.78 19.10
CA THR A 112 -19.57 12.17 18.80
C THR A 112 -21.05 12.38 19.10
#